data_AF-A0A4D4N4Z2-F1
#
_entry.id   AF-A0A4D4N4Z2-F1
#
_cell.length_a   1.000
_cell.length_b   1.000
_cell.length_c   1.000
_cell.angle_alpha   90.00
_cell.angle_beta   90.00
_cell.angle_gamma   90.00
#
_symmetry.space_group_name_H-M   'P 1'
#
loop_
_entity.id
_entity.type
_entity.pdbx_description
1 polymer ?
#
loop_
_entity_poly.entity_id
_entity_poly.type
_entity_poly.pdbx_seq_one_letter_code
_entity_poly.pdbx_strand_id
1 'polypeptide(L)' 'MYCALATTDVTRALLLSVNHSGDSDSTGAICGNLLGALYGDHGLPHEWLERVEGRAEIAALADDFAAECVRR' A
#
# COMPACT_ATOMS: atom_id res chain seq x y z
N MET A 1 7.37 -8.46 -5.39
CA MET A 1 7.94 -7.71 -6.54
C MET A 1 7.12 -7.88 -7.80
N TYR A 2 6.91 -9.10 -8.31
CA TYR A 2 6.16 -9.33 -9.57
C TYR A 2 4.83 -8.57 -9.65
N CYS A 3 3.96 -8.70 -8.64
CA CYS A 3 2.60 -8.12 -8.72
C CYS A 3 2.58 -6.59 -8.84
N ALA A 4 3.50 -5.88 -8.17
CA ALA A 4 3.62 -4.43 -8.25
C ALA A 4 4.18 -3.94 -9.60
N LEU A 5 4.84 -4.82 -10.37
CA LEU A 5 5.42 -4.51 -11.68
C LEU A 5 4.61 -5.07 -12.85
N ALA A 6 3.67 -5.97 -12.58
CA ALA A 6 2.87 -6.66 -13.59
C ALA A 6 1.84 -5.75 -14.28
N THR A 7 1.50 -4.61 -13.65
CA THR A 7 0.48 -3.67 -14.12
C THR A 7 0.66 -2.31 -13.44
N THR A 8 0.22 -1.24 -14.10
CA THR A 8 0.12 0.11 -13.51
C THR A 8 -1.22 0.37 -12.82
N ASP A 9 -2.17 -0.56 -12.95
CA ASP A 9 -3.44 -0.54 -12.21
C ASP A 9 -3.22 -1.10 -10.80
N VAL A 10 -3.29 -0.23 -9.80
CA VAL A 10 -3.07 -0.53 -8.38
C VAL A 10 -4.03 -1.60 -7.87
N THR A 11 -5.32 -1.49 -8.20
CA THR A 11 -6.35 -2.46 -7.78
C THR A 11 -6.01 -3.84 -8.32
N ARG A 12 -5.64 -3.92 -9.61
CA ARG A 12 -5.26 -5.18 -10.24
C ARG A 12 -3.98 -5.77 -9.66
N ALA A 13 -2.97 -4.94 -9.36
CA ALA A 13 -1.73 -5.39 -8.73
C ALA A 13 -1.98 -5.96 -7.32
N LEU A 14 -2.81 -5.30 -6.52
CA LEU A 14 -3.20 -5.77 -5.19
C LEU A 14 -3.99 -7.08 -5.26
N LEU A 15 -5.00 -7.18 -6.14
CA LEU A 15 -5.76 -8.43 -6.32
C LEU A 15 -4.86 -9.58 -6.77
N LEU A 16 -3.91 -9.33 -7.67
CA LEU A 16 -2.95 -10.35 -8.10
C LEU A 16 -2.03 -10.80 -6.96
N SER A 17 -1.66 -9.88 -6.06
CA SER A 17 -0.80 -10.18 -4.92
C SER A 17 -1.45 -11.02 -3.83
N VAL A 18 -2.78 -11.07 -3.76
CA VAL A 18 -3.50 -11.82 -2.71
C VAL A 18 -4.24 -13.06 -3.22
N ASN A 19 -4.59 -13.12 -4.52
CA ASN A 19 -5.31 -14.25 -5.10
C ASN A 19 -4.38 -15.40 -5.54
N HIS A 20 -3.51 -15.84 -4.66
CA HIS A 20 -2.69 -17.05 -4.85
C HIS A 20 -2.66 -17.89 -3.57
N SER A 21 -2.42 -19.19 -3.71
CA SER A 21 -2.48 -20.18 -2.62
C SER A 21 -1.23 -20.21 -1.71
N GLY A 22 -0.46 -19.13 -1.69
CA GLY A 22 0.79 -19.03 -0.92
C GLY A 22 0.65 -18.07 0.26
N ASP A 23 1.76 -17.46 0.66
CA ASP A 23 1.83 -16.43 1.70
C ASP A 23 1.30 -15.08 1.17
N SER A 24 0.00 -15.04 0.92
CA SER A 24 -0.68 -13.97 0.19
C SER A 24 -0.86 -12.69 1.01
N ASP A 25 -0.91 -12.79 2.33
CA ASP A 25 -0.92 -11.66 3.26
C ASP A 25 0.41 -10.91 3.23
N SER A 26 1.54 -11.59 3.40
CA SER A 26 2.88 -10.99 3.28
C SER A 26 3.13 -10.44 1.87
N THR A 27 2.69 -11.17 0.84
CA THR A 27 2.81 -10.73 -0.56
C THR A 27 1.97 -9.47 -0.82
N GLY A 28 0.74 -9.43 -0.29
CA GLY A 28 -0.14 -8.28 -0.34
C GLY A 28 0.43 -7.07 0.39
N ALA A 29 0.97 -7.27 1.60
CA ALA A 29 1.58 -6.21 2.40
C ALA A 29 2.79 -5.58 1.70
N ILE A 30 3.70 -6.40 1.16
CA ILE A 30 4.86 -5.90 0.41
C ILE A 30 4.42 -5.21 -0.89
N CYS A 31 3.43 -5.76 -1.61
CA CYS A 31 2.87 -5.14 -2.81
C CYS A 31 2.28 -3.77 -2.48
N GLY A 32 1.46 -3.67 -1.43
CA GLY A 32 0.85 -2.43 -0.96
C GLY A 32 1.88 -1.37 -0.56
N ASN A 33 2.93 -1.75 0.17
CA ASN A 33 4.02 -0.82 0.52
C ASN A 33 4.70 -0.23 -0.73
N LEU A 34 4.99 -1.06 -1.73
CA LEU A 34 5.63 -0.61 -2.98
C LEU A 34 4.71 0.32 -3.78
N LEU A 35 3.44 -0.05 -3.92
CA LEU A 35 2.46 0.76 -4.65
C LEU A 35 2.18 2.08 -3.93
N GLY A 36 2.06 2.07 -2.60
CA GLY A 36 1.87 3.28 -1.78
C GLY A 36 3.08 4.22 -1.84
N ALA A 37 4.30 3.69 -1.83
CA ALA A 37 5.51 4.50 -2.03
C ALA A 37 5.60 5.10 -3.44
N LEU A 38 5.13 4.37 -4.47
CA LEU A 38 5.20 4.80 -5.86
C LEU A 38 4.10 5.82 -6.25
N TYR A 39 2.87 5.59 -5.78
CA TYR A 39 1.69 6.35 -6.19
C TYR A 39 1.15 7.28 -5.11
N GLY A 40 1.71 7.24 -3.90
CA GLY A 40 1.13 7.88 -2.73
C GLY A 40 -0.18 7.21 -2.30
N ASP A 41 -0.67 7.60 -1.14
CA ASP A 41 -1.95 7.14 -0.57
C ASP A 41 -3.16 7.53 -1.43
N HIS A 42 -3.11 8.70 -2.08
CA HIS A 42 -4.12 9.19 -3.02
C HIS A 42 -4.22 8.36 -4.31
N GLY A 43 -3.16 7.63 -4.67
CA GLY A 43 -3.16 6.71 -5.81
C GLY A 43 -3.70 5.32 -5.50
N LEU A 44 -4.01 5.03 -4.22
CA LEU A 44 -4.56 3.74 -3.79
C LEU A 44 -6.11 3.74 -3.83
N PRO A 45 -6.76 2.56 -3.87
CA PRO A 45 -8.22 2.46 -3.90
C PRO A 45 -8.84 3.00 -2.61
N HIS A 46 -9.46 4.18 -2.67
CA HIS A 46 -9.94 4.90 -1.48
C HIS A 46 -10.98 4.10 -0.69
N GLU A 47 -11.90 3.43 -1.39
CA GLU A 47 -12.91 2.55 -0.78
C GLU A 47 -12.31 1.40 0.04
N TRP A 48 -11.08 0.98 -0.25
CA TRP A 48 -10.39 -0.05 0.53
C TRP A 48 -9.66 0.57 1.70
N LEU A 49 -9.00 1.72 1.49
CA LEU A 49 -8.34 2.44 2.57
C LEU A 49 -9.32 2.82 3.69
N GLU A 50 -10.53 3.27 3.36
CA GLU A 50 -11.60 3.60 4.34
C GLU A 50 -11.97 2.43 5.26
N ARG A 51 -11.70 1.20 4.83
CA ARG A 51 -12.02 -0.02 5.57
C ARG A 51 -10.85 -0.56 6.38
N VAL A 52 -9.66 0.06 6.28
CA VAL A 52 -8.49 -0.33 7.05
C VAL A 52 -8.68 0.06 8.50
N GLU A 53 -8.57 -0.93 9.39
CA GLU A 53 -8.56 -0.71 10.83
C GLU A 53 -7.37 0.18 11.20
N GLY A 54 -7.61 1.22 12.00
CA GLY A 54 -6.57 2.16 12.42
C GLY A 54 -6.03 3.06 11.29
N ARG A 55 -6.77 3.24 10.18
CA ARG A 55 -6.33 4.06 9.03
C ARG A 55 -5.84 5.45 9.47
N ALA A 56 -6.58 6.12 10.37
CA ALA A 56 -6.27 7.48 10.79
C ALA A 56 -4.93 7.53 11.56
N GLU A 57 -4.71 6.57 12.46
CA GLU A 57 -3.50 6.44 13.25
C GLU A 57 -2.29 6.08 12.37
N ILE A 58 -2.47 5.17 11.40
CA ILE A 58 -1.44 4.79 10.44
C ILE A 58 -1.03 6.01 9.59
N ALA A 59 -2.01 6.78 9.09
CA ALA A 59 -1.75 7.97 8.28
C ALA A 59 -1.00 9.04 9.10
N ALA A 60 -1.45 9.32 10.32
CA ALA A 60 -0.78 10.27 11.21
C ALA A 60 0.68 9.86 11.50
N LEU A 61 0.93 8.57 11.76
CA LEU A 61 2.29 8.06 11.98
C LEU A 61 3.18 8.21 10.74
N ALA A 62 2.63 7.96 9.55
CA ALA A 62 3.36 8.12 8.29
C ALA A 62 3.69 9.60 8.02
N ASP A 63 2.75 10.51 8.26
CA ASP A 63 2.94 11.96 8.11
C ASP A 63 3.98 12.49 9.10
N ASP A 64 3.93 12.09 10.36
CA ASP A 64 4.90 12.46 11.40
C ASP A 64 6.32 12.00 11.02
N PHE A 65 6.44 10.76 10.53
CA PHE A 65 7.71 10.22 10.06
C PHE A 65 8.24 10.99 8.85
N ALA A 66 7.40 11.25 7.84
CA ALA A 66 7.78 12.01 6.66
C ALA A 66 8.23 13.43 7.02
N ALA A 67 7.51 14.10 7.94
CA ALA A 67 7.88 15.42 8.43
C ALA A 67 9.24 15.42 9.15
N GLU A 68 9.56 14.38 9.92
CA GLU A 68 10.87 14.25 10.58
C GLU A 68 12.01 13.97 9.59
N CYS A 69 11.76 13.17 8.55
CA CYS A 69 12.75 12.92 7.51
C CYS A 69 13.13 14.18 6.73
N VAL A 70 12.18 15.10 6.50
CA VAL A 70 12.43 16.37 5.80
C VAL A 70 13.15 17.40 6.67
N ARG A 71 13.10 17.26 8.01
CA ARG A 71 13.81 18.14 8.95
C ARG A 71 15.32 17.88 9.06
N ARG A 72 15.82 16.78 8.48
CA ARG A 72 17.23 16.37 8.48
C ARG A 72 17.93 16.74 7.18
#